data_AF-A0A2T3J5K0-F1
#
_entry.id   AF-A0A2T3J5K0-F1
#
_cell.length_a   1.000
_cell.length_b   1.000
_cell.length_c   1.000
_cell.angle_alpha   90.00
_cell.angle_beta   90.00
_cell.angle_gamma   90.00
#
_symmetry.space_group_name_H-M   'P 1'
#
loop_
_entity.id
_entity.type
_entity.pdbx_description
1 polymer ?
#
loop_
_entity_poly.entity_id
_entity_poly.type
_entity_poly.pdbx_seq_one_letter_code
_entity_poly.pdbx_strand_id
1 'polypeptide(L)'
;MVRNIEIPYHQGQEFCALLPKEIIAPDISAQWAQRQQRIRNGEYTVGQFIHDLDNYIDARIHDVKTHGVSITVANAITCPHCQSGTLLKRKGKNGMFWACNRYPDCKSTFENVKNKPQLEKKPRVLGETSDIEFCKQCSSALIRRPAKRKDTFWWGCSGFPKCNVRYFDKNGKPDHDKGAI
;
A
#
# COMPACT_ATOMS: atom_id res chain seq x y z
N MET A 1 -46.83 9.33 9.94
CA MET A 1 -45.97 9.54 8.76
C MET A 1 -44.53 9.61 9.25
N VAL A 2 -43.81 8.48 9.26
CA VAL A 2 -42.39 8.47 9.65
C VAL A 2 -41.62 9.04 8.46
N ARG A 3 -41.04 10.23 8.60
CA ARG A 3 -40.13 10.76 7.59
C ARG A 3 -38.88 9.89 7.64
N ASN A 4 -38.62 9.10 6.61
CA ASN A 4 -37.32 8.49 6.39
C ASN A 4 -36.33 9.63 6.17
N ILE A 5 -35.55 9.95 7.21
CA ILE A 5 -34.45 10.90 7.11
C ILE A 5 -33.28 10.12 6.55
N GLU A 6 -32.94 10.38 5.29
CA GLU A 6 -31.69 9.91 4.70
C GLU A 6 -30.53 10.64 5.38
N ILE A 7 -29.78 9.92 6.22
CA ILE A 7 -28.57 10.45 6.85
C ILE A 7 -27.39 10.12 5.92
N PRO A 8 -26.70 11.12 5.34
CA PRO A 8 -25.59 10.84 4.45
C PRO A 8 -24.45 10.16 5.21
N TYR A 9 -23.89 9.13 4.61
CA TYR A 9 -22.76 8.41 5.19
C TYR A 9 -21.55 9.33 5.33
N HIS A 10 -20.87 9.32 6.49
CA HIS A 10 -19.77 10.23 6.83
C HIS A 10 -18.68 10.28 5.75
N GLN A 11 -18.28 9.12 5.21
CA GLN A 11 -17.27 9.07 4.14
C GLN A 11 -17.74 9.73 2.84
N GLY A 12 -19.06 9.70 2.57
CA GLY A 12 -19.65 10.40 1.42
C GLY A 12 -19.63 11.92 1.60
N GLN A 13 -19.86 12.41 2.82
CA GLN A 13 -19.76 13.84 3.14
C GLN A 13 -18.32 14.33 3.04
N GLU A 14 -17.36 13.58 3.57
CA GLU A 14 -15.92 13.88 3.46
C GLU A 14 -15.47 13.91 2.00
N PHE A 15 -15.92 12.96 1.18
CA PHE A 15 -15.61 12.93 -0.24
C PHE A 15 -16.18 14.16 -0.97
N CYS A 16 -17.46 14.50 -0.75
CA CYS A 16 -18.08 15.67 -1.37
C CYS A 16 -17.43 16.98 -0.90
N ALA A 17 -17.02 17.09 0.36
CA ALA A 17 -16.32 18.27 0.88
C ALA A 17 -14.96 18.53 0.20
N LEU A 18 -14.35 17.49 -0.38
CA LEU A 18 -13.07 17.58 -1.09
C LEU A 18 -13.20 17.91 -2.58
N LEU A 19 -14.41 17.76 -3.14
CA LEU A 19 -14.64 18.05 -4.55
C LEU A 19 -14.82 19.56 -4.77
N PRO A 20 -14.37 20.10 -5.92
CA PRO A 20 -14.65 21.48 -6.29
C PRO A 20 -16.14 21.79 -6.22
N LYS A 21 -16.49 23.00 -5.75
CA LYS A 21 -17.90 23.47 -5.66
C LYS A 21 -18.67 23.28 -6.96
N GLU A 22 -17.98 23.42 -8.09
CA GLU A 22 -18.54 23.21 -9.43
C GLU A 22 -19.16 21.81 -9.60
N ILE A 23 -18.55 20.76 -9.04
CA ILE A 23 -18.98 19.37 -9.20
C ILE A 23 -20.09 18.99 -8.21
N ILE A 24 -20.06 19.57 -7.01
CA ILE A 24 -21.02 19.26 -5.93
C ILE A 24 -22.27 20.16 -5.96
N ALA A 25 -22.22 21.28 -6.69
CA ALA A 25 -23.36 22.14 -6.93
C ALA A 25 -24.22 21.60 -8.10
N PRO A 26 -25.53 21.86 -8.09
CA PRO A 26 -26.43 21.45 -9.19
C PRO A 26 -26.17 22.21 -10.51
N ASP A 27 -25.27 23.19 -10.52
CA ASP A 27 -25.04 24.11 -11.64
C ASP A 27 -24.60 23.40 -12.92
N ILE A 28 -23.72 22.40 -12.82
CA ILE A 28 -23.29 21.61 -13.99
C ILE A 28 -24.48 20.84 -14.58
N SER A 29 -25.29 20.22 -13.73
CA SER A 29 -26.47 19.47 -14.15
C SER A 29 -27.46 20.39 -14.88
N ALA A 30 -27.66 21.62 -14.39
CA ALA A 30 -28.49 22.62 -15.07
C ALA A 30 -27.92 23.04 -16.42
N GLN A 31 -26.61 23.30 -16.50
CA GLN A 31 -25.94 23.66 -17.75
C GLN A 31 -26.00 22.53 -18.79
N TRP A 32 -25.84 21.28 -18.35
CA TRP A 32 -25.93 20.12 -19.24
C TRP A 32 -27.34 19.93 -19.79
N ALA A 33 -28.37 20.11 -18.96
CA ALA A 33 -29.76 20.08 -19.41
C ALA A 33 -30.03 21.18 -20.46
N GLN A 34 -29.50 22.39 -20.26
CA GLN A 34 -29.62 23.48 -21.24
C GLN A 34 -28.93 23.14 -22.56
N ARG A 35 -27.73 22.57 -22.53
CA ARG A 35 -27.01 22.14 -23.74
C ARG A 35 -27.76 21.05 -24.50
N GLN A 36 -28.35 20.08 -23.79
CA GLN A 36 -29.19 19.05 -24.41
C GLN A 36 -30.42 19.65 -25.11
N GLN A 37 -31.03 20.69 -24.54
CA GLN A 37 -32.15 21.39 -25.18
C GLN A 37 -31.71 22.10 -26.46
N ARG A 38 -30.53 22.73 -26.47
CA ARG A 38 -29.97 23.37 -27.68
C ARG A 38 -29.66 22.37 -28.78
N ILE A 39 -29.23 21.16 -28.43
CA ILE A 39 -29.07 20.05 -29.38
C ILE A 39 -30.41 19.67 -29.99
N ARG A 40 -31.44 19.53 -29.17
CA ARG A 40 -32.80 19.23 -29.64
C ARG A 40 -33.32 20.30 -30.60
N ASN A 41 -32.97 21.56 -30.36
CA ASN A 41 -33.36 22.70 -31.21
C ASN A 41 -32.48 22.86 -32.47
N GLY A 42 -31.41 22.07 -32.63
CA GLY A 42 -30.48 22.17 -33.75
C GLY A 42 -29.49 23.35 -33.66
N GLU A 43 -29.47 24.08 -32.55
CA GLU A 43 -28.57 25.22 -32.29
C GLU A 43 -27.16 24.79 -31.84
N TYR A 44 -26.99 23.50 -31.55
CA TYR A 44 -25.78 22.92 -31.01
C TYR A 44 -25.70 21.46 -31.45
N THR A 45 -24.50 20.98 -31.76
CA THR A 45 -24.33 19.60 -32.23
C THR A 45 -23.84 18.70 -31.10
N VAL A 46 -24.10 17.40 -31.23
CA VAL A 46 -23.53 16.39 -30.32
C VAL A 46 -21.99 16.43 -30.37
N GLY A 47 -21.40 16.64 -31.55
CA GLY A 47 -19.95 16.76 -31.69
C GLY A 47 -19.36 17.94 -30.92
N GLN A 48 -19.99 19.12 -31.00
CA GLN A 48 -19.58 20.29 -30.21
C GLN A 48 -19.72 20.03 -28.71
N PHE A 49 -20.81 19.37 -28.28
CA PHE A 49 -21.00 19.01 -26.88
C PHE A 49 -19.88 18.11 -26.34
N ILE A 50 -19.53 17.04 -27.07
CA ILE A 50 -18.47 16.11 -26.67
C ILE A 50 -17.12 16.82 -26.63
N HIS A 51 -16.82 17.65 -27.62
CA HIS A 51 -15.58 18.43 -27.64
C HIS A 51 -15.46 19.38 -26.44
N ASP A 52 -16.53 20.10 -26.11
CA ASP A 52 -16.54 21.01 -24.95
C ASP A 52 -16.46 20.25 -23.62
N LEU A 53 -17.01 19.04 -23.55
CA LEU A 53 -16.90 18.16 -22.38
C LEU A 53 -15.47 17.64 -22.22
N ASP A 54 -14.81 17.21 -23.30
CA ASP A 54 -13.43 16.75 -23.27
C ASP A 54 -12.49 17.88 -22.81
N ASN A 55 -12.63 19.07 -23.39
CA ASN A 55 -11.85 20.25 -22.99
C ASN A 55 -12.05 20.59 -21.50
N TYR A 56 -13.29 20.47 -21.01
CA TYR A 56 -13.60 20.68 -19.60
C TYR A 56 -12.90 19.65 -18.70
N ILE A 57 -13.00 18.36 -19.03
CA ILE A 57 -12.38 17.27 -18.27
C ILE A 57 -10.86 17.43 -18.27
N ASP A 58 -10.25 17.72 -19.41
CA ASP A 58 -8.81 17.91 -19.55
C ASP A 58 -8.30 19.06 -18.69
N ALA A 59 -9.00 20.19 -18.69
CA ALA A 59 -8.67 21.34 -17.85
C ALA A 59 -8.73 20.96 -16.35
N ARG A 60 -9.73 20.19 -15.93
CA ARG A 60 -9.86 19.73 -14.54
C ARG A 60 -8.80 18.72 -14.15
N ILE A 61 -8.46 17.79 -15.03
CA ILE A 61 -7.36 16.86 -14.82
C ILE A 61 -6.04 17.61 -14.71
N HIS A 62 -5.81 18.62 -15.56
CA HIS A 62 -4.60 19.44 -15.53
C HIS A 62 -4.49 20.19 -14.19
N ASP A 63 -5.55 20.86 -13.76
CA ASP A 63 -5.63 21.56 -12.48
C ASP A 63 -5.30 20.65 -11.28
N VAL A 64 -5.89 19.45 -11.24
CA VAL A 64 -5.59 18.44 -10.22
C VAL A 64 -4.13 17.97 -10.28
N LYS A 65 -3.56 17.83 -11.49
CA LYS A 65 -2.15 17.46 -11.65
C LYS A 65 -1.18 18.57 -11.21
N THR A 66 -1.53 19.85 -11.44
CA THR A 66 -0.67 20.99 -11.13
C THR A 66 -0.75 21.41 -9.67
N HIS A 67 -1.96 21.52 -9.13
CA HIS A 67 -2.20 22.03 -7.78
C HIS A 67 -2.35 20.93 -6.74
N GLY A 68 -2.62 19.69 -7.17
CA GLY A 68 -2.93 18.58 -6.28
C GLY A 68 -4.32 18.72 -5.63
N VAL A 69 -4.76 17.66 -4.96
CA VAL A 69 -5.97 17.69 -4.13
C VAL A 69 -5.58 17.27 -2.72
N SER A 70 -5.87 18.13 -1.74
CA SER A 70 -5.59 17.87 -0.33
C SER A 70 -6.62 16.93 0.27
N ILE A 71 -6.53 15.63 -0.04
CA ILE A 71 -7.33 14.58 0.62
C ILE A 71 -6.69 14.28 1.97
N THR A 72 -7.07 15.02 3.02
CA THR A 72 -6.70 14.69 4.40
C THR A 72 -7.55 13.54 4.90
N VAL A 73 -7.00 12.33 4.86
CA VAL A 73 -7.58 11.19 5.58
C VAL A 73 -7.32 11.41 7.07
N ALA A 74 -8.38 11.55 7.88
CA ALA A 74 -8.24 11.62 9.33
C ALA A 74 -7.41 10.42 9.85
N ASN A 75 -6.40 10.69 10.70
CA ASN A 75 -5.46 9.69 11.22
C ASN A 75 -4.53 9.03 10.19
N ALA A 76 -4.22 9.72 9.09
CA ALA A 76 -3.24 9.25 8.12
C ALA A 76 -1.85 9.06 8.76
N ILE A 77 -1.25 7.88 8.54
CA ILE A 77 0.11 7.57 9.01
C ILE A 77 1.09 7.97 7.90
N THR A 78 2.01 8.89 8.19
CA THR A 78 3.04 9.31 7.21
C THR A 78 3.93 8.12 6.82
N CYS A 79 4.21 7.98 5.53
CA CYS A 79 5.10 6.96 5.01
C CYS A 79 6.55 7.26 5.43
N PRO A 80 7.21 6.39 6.22
CA PRO A 80 8.58 6.65 6.67
C PRO A 80 9.62 6.57 5.54
N HIS A 81 9.27 5.94 4.41
CA HIS A 81 10.19 5.76 3.29
C HIS A 81 10.31 7.01 2.42
N CYS A 82 9.20 7.72 2.18
CA CYS A 82 9.20 8.88 1.29
C CYS A 82 8.83 10.20 1.96
N GLN A 83 8.33 10.15 3.20
CA GLN A 83 8.00 11.30 4.05
C GLN A 83 6.94 12.27 3.52
N SER A 84 6.54 12.17 2.25
CA SER A 84 5.53 13.01 1.61
C SER A 84 4.23 12.29 1.28
N GLY A 85 4.22 10.96 1.37
CA GLY A 85 3.02 10.14 1.20
C GLY A 85 2.43 9.66 2.53
N THR A 86 1.21 9.16 2.48
CA THR A 86 0.53 8.53 3.61
C THR A 86 0.32 7.03 3.37
N LEU A 87 0.24 6.25 4.43
CA LEU A 87 -0.02 4.81 4.38
C LEU A 87 -1.51 4.55 4.39
N LEU A 88 -1.97 3.79 3.40
CA LEU A 88 -3.35 3.35 3.25
C LEU A 88 -3.44 1.84 3.47
N LYS A 89 -4.44 1.41 4.22
CA LYS A 89 -4.76 -0.01 4.40
C LYS A 89 -5.40 -0.55 3.12
N ARG A 90 -4.81 -1.59 2.53
CA ARG A 90 -5.24 -2.24 1.30
C ARG A 90 -5.40 -3.75 1.51
N LYS A 91 -6.28 -4.38 0.74
CA LYS A 91 -6.46 -5.84 0.72
C LYS A 91 -5.56 -6.45 -0.37
N GLY A 92 -4.72 -7.40 -0.01
CA GLY A 92 -3.85 -8.15 -0.94
C GLY A 92 -4.11 -9.65 -0.87
N LYS A 93 -3.32 -10.42 -1.64
CA LYS A 93 -3.41 -11.90 -1.69
C LYS A 93 -3.20 -12.55 -0.31
N ASN A 94 -2.26 -12.02 0.48
CA ASN A 94 -1.88 -12.55 1.79
C ASN A 94 -2.63 -11.88 2.96
N GLY A 95 -3.71 -11.15 2.68
CA GLY A 95 -4.49 -10.41 3.68
C GLY A 95 -4.30 -8.89 3.59
N MET A 96 -4.65 -8.20 4.67
CA MET A 96 -4.55 -6.75 4.75
C MET A 96 -3.10 -6.31 4.91
N PHE A 97 -2.71 -5.24 4.22
CA PHE A 97 -1.40 -4.62 4.33
C PHE A 97 -1.52 -3.10 4.21
N TRP A 98 -0.46 -2.37 4.54
CA TRP A 98 -0.41 -0.92 4.39
C TRP A 98 0.52 -0.55 3.24
N ALA A 99 0.10 0.34 2.35
CA ALA A 99 0.87 0.77 1.20
C ALA A 99 0.90 2.29 1.11
N CYS A 100 2.00 2.85 0.58
CA CYS A 100 2.04 4.28 0.30
C CYS A 100 0.99 4.67 -0.74
N ASN A 101 0.30 5.78 -0.52
CA ASN A 101 -0.68 6.33 -1.47
C ASN A 101 -0.03 6.80 -2.79
N ARG A 102 1.26 7.15 -2.77
CA ARG A 102 2.02 7.62 -3.94
C ARG A 102 2.56 6.49 -4.82
N TYR A 103 1.89 5.35 -4.88
CA TYR A 103 2.24 4.32 -5.87
C TYR A 103 1.88 4.85 -7.27
N PRO A 104 2.74 4.70 -8.31
CA PRO A 104 3.93 3.84 -8.39
C PRO A 104 5.25 4.46 -7.89
N ASP A 105 5.29 5.76 -7.62
CA ASP A 105 6.51 6.51 -7.23
C ASP A 105 7.11 6.01 -5.90
N CYS A 106 6.27 5.57 -4.97
CA CYS A 106 6.67 4.93 -3.72
C CYS A 106 6.03 3.54 -3.59
N LYS A 107 6.86 2.50 -3.72
CA LYS A 107 6.44 1.08 -3.66
C LYS A 107 6.52 0.47 -2.25
N SER A 108 6.73 1.29 -1.21
CA SER A 108 6.86 0.79 0.16
C SER A 108 5.55 0.15 0.64
N THR A 109 5.63 -1.05 1.19
CA THR A 109 4.53 -1.77 1.82
C THR A 109 4.91 -2.23 3.22
N PHE A 110 3.95 -2.26 4.12
CA PHE A 110 4.12 -2.64 5.51
C PHE A 110 3.05 -3.69 5.89
N GLU A 111 3.44 -4.68 6.69
CA GLU A 111 2.51 -5.69 7.17
C GLU A 111 1.49 -5.06 8.13
N ASN A 112 0.27 -5.60 8.14
CA ASN A 112 -0.76 -5.17 9.07
C ASN A 112 -0.68 -5.98 10.37
N VAL A 113 -0.24 -5.36 11.46
CA VAL A 113 -0.18 -5.97 12.79
C VAL A 113 -1.13 -5.21 13.71
N LYS A 114 -2.14 -5.89 14.28
CA LYS A 114 -3.17 -5.27 15.15
C LYS A 114 -3.78 -3.98 14.56
N ASN A 115 -4.12 -4.00 13.27
CA ASN A 115 -4.67 -2.85 12.54
C ASN A 115 -3.75 -1.63 12.44
N LYS A 116 -2.43 -1.80 12.57
CA LYS A 116 -1.43 -0.75 12.38
C LYS A 116 -0.32 -1.23 11.43
N PRO A 117 0.31 -0.32 10.66
CA PRO A 117 1.48 -0.67 9.86
C PRO A 117 2.66 -0.99 10.78
N GLN A 118 3.30 -2.14 10.55
CA GLN A 118 4.56 -2.45 11.19
C GLN A 118 5.69 -1.68 10.49
N LEU A 119 6.02 -0.48 11.01
CA LEU A 119 7.04 0.40 10.43
C LEU A 119 8.47 -0.10 10.69
N GLU A 120 8.68 -0.82 11.79
CA GLU A 120 9.97 -1.42 12.12
C GLU A 120 10.07 -2.86 11.61
N LYS A 121 11.14 -3.16 10.89
CA LYS A 121 11.51 -4.55 10.62
C LYS A 121 11.86 -5.18 11.96
N LYS A 122 11.21 -6.30 12.33
CA LYS A 122 11.60 -7.07 13.53
C LYS A 122 13.13 -7.24 13.48
N PRO A 123 13.87 -6.90 14.57
CA PRO A 123 15.29 -7.14 14.61
C PRO A 123 15.51 -8.60 14.24
N ARG A 124 16.35 -8.86 13.24
CA ARG A 124 16.82 -10.23 13.00
C ARG A 124 17.49 -10.63 14.29
N VAL A 125 16.94 -11.62 14.99
CA VAL A 125 17.62 -12.24 16.11
C VAL A 125 18.94 -12.77 15.53
N LEU A 126 20.03 -12.04 15.78
CA LEU A 126 21.37 -12.54 15.59
C LEU A 126 21.51 -13.61 16.66
N GLY A 127 21.22 -14.86 16.30
CA GLY A 127 21.46 -15.97 17.20
C GLY A 127 22.95 -16.01 17.56
N GLU A 128 23.25 -16.55 18.74
CA GLU A 128 24.61 -16.73 19.23
C GLU A 128 25.40 -17.63 18.28
N THR A 129 26.64 -17.23 17.99
CA THR A 129 27.59 -18.03 17.23
C THR A 129 28.09 -19.18 18.10
N SER A 130 28.15 -20.38 17.54
CA SER A 130 28.79 -21.52 18.20
C SER A 130 30.31 -21.41 18.09
N ASP A 131 30.99 -21.63 19.21
CA ASP A 131 32.46 -21.70 19.27
C ASP A 131 33.02 -23.06 18.84
N ILE A 132 32.15 -24.06 18.64
CA ILE A 132 32.53 -25.45 18.35
C ILE A 132 32.05 -25.93 16.98
N GLU A 133 30.98 -25.35 16.44
CA GLU A 133 30.39 -25.76 15.17
C GLU A 133 30.70 -24.74 14.05
N PHE A 134 31.41 -25.18 13.02
CA PHE A 134 31.87 -24.33 11.91
C PHE A 134 31.31 -24.76 10.55
N CYS A 135 31.15 -23.80 9.65
CA CYS A 135 30.65 -24.05 8.30
C CYS A 135 31.70 -24.78 7.44
N LYS A 136 31.35 -25.92 6.84
CA LYS A 136 32.25 -26.66 5.93
C LYS A 136 32.66 -25.89 4.66
N GLN A 137 31.92 -24.87 4.24
CA GLN A 137 32.22 -24.12 3.00
C GLN A 137 33.14 -22.91 3.20
N CYS A 138 33.07 -22.23 4.35
CA CYS A 138 33.80 -20.98 4.58
C CYS A 138 34.45 -20.89 5.96
N SER A 139 34.40 -21.96 6.75
CA SER A 139 34.97 -22.08 8.10
C SER A 139 34.47 -21.05 9.13
N SER A 140 33.44 -20.27 8.81
CA SER A 140 32.83 -19.33 9.77
C SER A 140 31.94 -20.07 10.77
N ALA A 141 31.82 -19.53 11.98
CA ALA A 141 30.97 -20.10 13.03
C ALA A 141 29.51 -20.27 12.58
N LEU A 142 28.83 -21.31 13.07
CA LEU A 142 27.42 -21.55 12.80
C LEU A 142 26.53 -20.96 13.90
N ILE A 143 25.33 -20.54 13.52
CA ILE A 143 24.30 -19.99 14.41
C ILE A 143 23.10 -20.93 14.42
N ARG A 144 22.70 -21.42 15.59
CA ARG A 144 21.49 -22.24 15.77
C ARG A 144 20.25 -21.35 15.85
N ARG A 145 19.24 -21.62 15.03
CA ARG A 145 18.03 -20.79 14.91
C ARG A 145 16.76 -21.64 15.01
N PRO A 146 15.69 -21.16 15.67
CA PRO A 146 14.41 -21.83 15.64
C PRO A 146 13.79 -21.78 14.23
N ALA A 147 13.12 -22.85 13.84
CA ALA A 147 12.33 -22.91 12.61
C ALA A 147 10.87 -22.50 12.87
N LYS A 148 10.05 -22.50 11.81
CA LYS A 148 8.62 -22.15 11.91
C LYS A 148 7.81 -23.15 12.75
N ARG A 149 8.25 -24.41 12.80
CA ARG A 149 7.58 -25.46 13.60
C ARG A 149 8.14 -25.42 15.03
N LYS A 150 7.26 -25.63 16.00
CA LYS A 150 7.62 -25.68 17.42
C LYS A 150 8.70 -26.74 17.66
N ASP A 151 9.69 -26.42 18.49
CA ASP A 151 10.79 -27.31 18.90
C ASP A 151 11.68 -27.86 17.77
N THR A 152 11.70 -27.20 16.61
CA THR A 152 12.60 -27.55 15.50
C THR A 152 13.60 -26.43 15.24
N PHE A 153 14.85 -26.81 14.94
CA PHE A 153 15.97 -25.91 14.78
C PHE A 153 16.72 -26.18 13.48
N TRP A 154 17.51 -25.20 13.07
CA TRP A 154 18.45 -25.31 11.94
C TRP A 154 19.68 -24.45 12.21
N TRP A 155 20.78 -24.81 11.57
CA TRP A 155 22.06 -24.13 11.69
C TRP A 155 22.31 -23.30 10.44
N GLY A 156 22.67 -22.03 10.60
CA GLY A 156 23.00 -21.13 9.49
C GLY A 156 24.40 -20.54 9.63
N CYS A 157 25.08 -20.32 8.51
CA CYS A 157 26.39 -19.68 8.51
C CYS A 157 26.31 -18.23 9.03
N SER A 158 27.22 -17.85 9.93
CA SER A 158 27.39 -16.46 10.39
C SER A 158 27.86 -15.52 9.27
N GLY A 159 28.50 -16.05 8.23
CA GLY A 159 28.95 -15.30 7.05
C GLY A 159 27.84 -14.86 6.07
N PHE A 160 26.55 -15.06 6.40
CA PHE A 160 25.44 -14.58 5.58
C PHE A 160 25.48 -13.04 5.43
N PRO A 161 25.25 -12.47 4.23
CA PRO A 161 24.75 -13.11 3.00
C PRO A 161 25.82 -13.70 2.09
N LYS A 162 27.12 -13.56 2.40
CA LYS A 162 28.23 -14.07 1.55
C LYS A 162 28.30 -15.60 1.54
N CYS A 163 27.91 -16.24 2.63
CA CYS A 163 27.73 -17.69 2.72
C CYS A 163 26.29 -18.00 3.18
N ASN A 164 25.51 -18.66 2.33
CA ASN A 164 24.07 -18.91 2.54
C ASN A 164 23.74 -20.32 3.03
N VAL A 165 24.76 -21.15 3.28
CA VAL A 165 24.65 -22.55 3.70
C VAL A 165 23.85 -22.68 4.99
N ARG A 166 23.03 -23.72 5.00
CA ARG A 166 22.24 -24.15 6.15
C ARG A 166 22.56 -25.62 6.43
N TYR A 167 22.30 -26.06 7.65
CA TYR A 167 22.30 -27.47 8.03
C TYR A 167 21.07 -27.76 8.89
N PHE A 168 20.52 -28.95 8.78
CA PHE A 168 19.46 -29.38 9.69
C PHE A 168 20.02 -29.61 11.08
N ASP A 169 19.23 -29.34 12.11
CA ASP A 169 19.59 -29.70 13.49
C ASP A 169 19.31 -31.18 13.72
N LYS A 170 20.33 -31.92 14.13
CA LYS A 170 20.25 -33.31 14.57
C LYS A 170 20.75 -33.39 16.00
N ASN A 171 19.82 -33.47 16.95
CA ASN A 171 20.11 -33.52 18.38
C ASN A 171 21.00 -32.36 18.87
N GLY A 172 20.76 -31.14 18.40
CA GLY A 172 21.55 -29.97 18.81
C GLY A 172 22.89 -29.82 18.09
N LYS A 173 23.13 -30.56 17.00
CA LYS A 173 24.32 -30.42 16.15
C LYS A 173 23.93 -30.25 14.67
N PRO A 174 24.74 -29.55 13.87
CA PRO A 174 24.52 -29.46 12.43
C PRO A 174 24.73 -30.82 11.75
N ASP A 175 23.72 -31.28 11.01
CA ASP A 175 23.86 -32.44 10.11
C ASP A 175 24.60 -31.99 8.83
N HIS A 176 25.90 -32.22 8.81
CA HIS A 176 26.75 -31.85 7.67
C HIS A 176 26.65 -32.79 6.47
N ASP A 177 25.98 -33.94 6.60
CA ASP A 177 25.95 -34.98 5.56
C ASP A 177 24.68 -34.87 4.70
N LYS A 178 23.59 -34.34 5.27
CA LYS A 178 22.29 -34.17 4.60
C LYS A 178 21.82 -32.72 4.45
N GLY A 179 22.62 -31.75 4.90
CA GLY A 179 22.12 -30.43 5.28
C GLY A 179 22.37 -29.24 4.35
N ALA A 180 23.38 -29.26 3.47
CA ALA A 180 23.77 -28.05 2.73
C ALA A 180 22.80 -27.74 1.57
N ILE A 181 21.92 -26.76 1.78
CA ILE A 181 21.13 -26.08 0.74
C ILE A 181 21.51 -24.60 0.73
#